data_AF-A0A6P9AJL3-F1
#
_entry.id   AF-A0A6P9AJL3-F1
#
_cell.length_a   1.000
_cell.length_b   1.000
_cell.length_c   1.000
_cell.angle_alpha   90.00
_cell.angle_beta   90.00
_cell.angle_gamma   90.00
#
_symmetry.space_group_name_H-M   'P 1'
#
loop_
_entity.id
_entity.type
_entity.pdbx_description
1 polymer ?
#
loop_
_entity_poly.entity_id
_entity_poly.type
_entity_poly.pdbx_seq_one_letter_code
_entity_poly.pdbx_strand_id
1 'polypeptide(L)'
;MPCVQIAGSLFLAQHGNALAKTTYEAHVPAYYYRPSYSDCQVLREQWIRAKYERKEFLEPKKEVLDSNGLKEGILWKRGRDNELYQPRRFLLSEKERCLKYFVKQDAKEPKIEVKIDTVNAMFQTEKMRHSNGLQITYLKHNKTRNIFVYHEHGKEIVDWFNTIRAVKFHHLKVAFPGASDQELKTRLTRNFLKEGYMEKTGPKQKECFKKRWFSLDHRRLMYFKDPLDAFAKGEVFLGNGEQGYNVIKGLPHAMQGRFTWKHGIIIVTPDRKYIFTCETEKEQEEWKAVFSYVMEQPMTPQEYAIEANFRIKH
;
A
#
# COMPACT_ATOMS: atom_id res chain seq x y z
N MET A 1 -41.85 -29.03 -8.22
CA MET A 1 -40.46 -28.82 -7.77
C MET A 1 -39.35 -29.17 -8.79
N PRO A 2 -39.50 -30.10 -9.76
CA PRO A 2 -38.44 -30.39 -10.75
C PRO A 2 -38.19 -29.26 -11.76
N CYS A 3 -39.25 -28.54 -12.16
CA CYS A 3 -39.20 -27.53 -13.23
C CYS A 3 -38.34 -26.29 -12.87
N VAL A 4 -38.35 -25.87 -11.59
CA VAL A 4 -37.55 -24.73 -11.11
C VAL A 4 -36.05 -25.07 -11.08
N GLN A 5 -35.70 -26.32 -10.74
CA GLN A 5 -34.33 -26.80 -10.72
C GLN A 5 -33.73 -26.92 -12.13
N ILE A 6 -34.54 -27.37 -13.10
CA ILE A 6 -34.15 -27.46 -14.51
C ILE A 6 -33.98 -26.05 -15.11
N ALA A 7 -34.91 -25.13 -14.86
CA ALA A 7 -34.82 -23.74 -15.33
C ALA A 7 -33.61 -23.00 -14.76
N GLY A 8 -33.28 -23.20 -13.48
CA GLY A 8 -32.08 -22.63 -12.85
C GLY A 8 -30.77 -23.17 -13.44
N SER A 9 -30.72 -24.47 -13.75
CA SER A 9 -29.56 -25.12 -14.37
C SER A 9 -29.33 -24.60 -15.81
N LEU A 10 -30.39 -24.47 -16.61
CA LEU A 10 -30.33 -23.90 -17.95
C LEU A 10 -29.90 -22.43 -17.97
N PHE A 11 -30.38 -21.62 -17.02
CA PHE A 11 -29.96 -20.22 -16.90
C PHE A 11 -28.46 -20.09 -16.59
N LEU A 12 -27.93 -20.88 -15.65
CA LEU A 12 -26.51 -20.87 -15.30
C LEU A 12 -25.62 -21.38 -16.44
N ALA A 13 -26.07 -22.38 -17.19
CA ALA A 13 -25.35 -22.88 -18.37
C ALA A 13 -25.25 -21.81 -19.47
N GLN A 14 -26.28 -20.97 -19.62
CA GLN A 14 -26.30 -19.87 -20.59
C GLN A 14 -25.60 -18.59 -20.09
N HIS A 15 -25.50 -18.38 -18.77
CA HIS A 15 -24.97 -17.14 -18.15
C HIS A 15 -23.73 -17.37 -17.28
N GLY A 16 -22.91 -18.36 -17.62
CA GLY A 16 -21.71 -18.71 -16.87
C GLY A 16 -20.66 -17.58 -16.79
N ASN A 17 -19.63 -17.78 -15.96
CA ASN A 17 -18.60 -16.79 -15.66
C ASN A 17 -17.93 -16.17 -16.90
N ALA A 18 -17.77 -16.94 -17.98
CA ALA A 18 -17.20 -16.45 -19.23
C ALA A 18 -18.09 -15.38 -19.87
N LEU A 19 -19.39 -15.61 -19.99
CA LEU A 19 -20.34 -14.63 -20.52
C LEU A 19 -20.43 -13.41 -19.60
N ALA A 20 -20.54 -13.63 -18.28
CA ALA A 20 -20.57 -12.54 -17.31
C ALA A 20 -19.32 -11.64 -17.38
N LYS A 21 -18.15 -12.22 -17.64
CA LYS A 21 -16.92 -11.45 -17.85
C LYS A 21 -16.96 -10.67 -19.16
N THR A 22 -17.39 -11.27 -20.26
CA THR A 22 -17.53 -10.59 -21.55
C THR A 22 -18.54 -9.45 -21.50
N THR A 23 -19.61 -9.56 -20.70
CA THR A 23 -20.63 -8.51 -20.55
C THR A 23 -20.23 -7.47 -19.51
N TYR A 24 -20.04 -7.86 -18.25
CA TYR A 24 -19.90 -6.93 -17.12
C TYR A 24 -18.45 -6.48 -16.87
N GLU A 25 -17.48 -6.98 -17.62
CA GLU A 25 -16.09 -6.55 -17.55
C GLU A 25 -15.53 -6.09 -18.91
N ALA A 26 -16.42 -5.87 -19.90
CA ALA A 26 -16.07 -5.53 -21.28
C ALA A 26 -15.13 -4.33 -21.36
N HIS A 27 -15.43 -3.27 -20.59
CA HIS A 27 -14.73 -1.99 -20.66
C HIS A 27 -14.06 -1.61 -19.34
N VAL A 28 -13.56 -2.58 -18.57
CA VAL A 28 -12.82 -2.30 -17.34
C VAL A 28 -11.51 -1.60 -17.68
N PRO A 29 -11.27 -0.36 -17.20
CA PRO A 29 -10.06 0.37 -17.53
C PRO A 29 -8.79 -0.34 -17.06
N ALA A 30 -7.69 -0.17 -17.79
CA ALA A 30 -6.42 -0.82 -17.48
C ALA A 30 -5.92 -0.52 -16.05
N TYR A 31 -6.11 0.71 -15.57
CA TYR A 31 -5.71 1.11 -14.22
C TYR A 31 -6.64 0.59 -13.11
N TYR A 32 -7.86 0.13 -13.42
CA TYR A 32 -8.84 -0.22 -12.40
C TYR A 32 -8.37 -1.41 -11.57
N TYR A 33 -8.48 -1.31 -10.24
CA TYR A 33 -8.06 -2.38 -9.34
C TYR A 33 -9.05 -3.54 -9.36
N ARG A 34 -8.54 -4.75 -9.64
CA ARG A 34 -9.32 -5.99 -9.63
C ARG A 34 -9.02 -6.73 -8.32
N PRO A 35 -9.95 -6.76 -7.36
CA PRO A 35 -9.69 -7.40 -6.07
C PRO A 35 -9.62 -8.93 -6.20
N SER A 36 -8.83 -9.50 -5.31
CA SER A 36 -8.69 -10.92 -5.02
C SER A 36 -9.48 -11.29 -3.75
N TYR A 37 -9.47 -12.58 -3.38
CA TYR A 37 -10.17 -13.07 -2.19
C TYR A 37 -9.57 -12.55 -0.87
N SER A 38 -8.28 -12.21 -0.86
CA SER A 38 -7.57 -11.71 0.32
C SER A 38 -7.73 -10.20 0.52
N ASP A 39 -8.31 -9.49 -0.44
CA ASP A 39 -8.58 -8.06 -0.31
C ASP A 39 -9.72 -7.78 0.70
N CYS A 40 -9.65 -6.59 1.31
CA CYS A 40 -10.65 -6.15 2.28
C CYS A 40 -12.07 -6.11 1.68
N GLN A 41 -13.07 -6.23 2.56
CA GLN A 41 -14.47 -6.34 2.17
C GLN A 41 -14.93 -5.19 1.25
N VAL A 42 -14.55 -3.94 1.54
CA VAL A 42 -14.97 -2.78 0.73
C VAL A 42 -14.52 -2.87 -0.71
N LEU A 43 -13.30 -3.36 -0.98
CA LEU A 43 -12.80 -3.55 -2.35
C LEU A 43 -13.61 -4.63 -3.09
N ARG A 44 -13.83 -5.78 -2.44
CA ARG A 44 -14.59 -6.89 -3.03
C ARG A 44 -16.05 -6.51 -3.27
N GLU A 45 -16.69 -5.88 -2.29
CA GLU A 45 -18.07 -5.42 -2.39
C GLU A 45 -18.24 -4.37 -3.49
N GLN A 46 -17.39 -3.33 -3.51
CA GLN A 46 -17.52 -2.26 -4.50
C GLN A 46 -17.20 -2.73 -5.92
N TRP A 47 -16.34 -3.75 -6.09
CA TRP A 47 -16.13 -4.41 -7.38
C TRP A 47 -17.39 -5.13 -7.87
N ILE A 48 -18.04 -5.92 -7.01
CA ILE A 48 -19.30 -6.61 -7.33
C ILE A 48 -20.38 -5.58 -7.70
N ARG A 49 -20.54 -4.54 -6.88
CA ARG A 49 -21.51 -3.47 -7.14
C ARG A 49 -21.19 -2.69 -8.41
N ALA A 50 -19.91 -2.40 -8.70
CA ALA A 50 -19.52 -1.74 -9.95
C ALA A 50 -19.94 -2.54 -11.17
N LYS A 51 -19.75 -3.87 -11.14
CA LYS A 51 -20.11 -4.77 -12.23
C LYS A 51 -21.61 -4.93 -12.41
N TYR A 52 -22.33 -5.28 -11.34
CA TYR A 52 -23.69 -5.83 -11.48
C TYR A 52 -24.79 -4.86 -11.07
N GLU A 53 -24.54 -4.00 -10.07
CA GLU A 53 -25.51 -3.01 -9.60
C GLU A 53 -25.44 -1.74 -10.45
N ARG A 54 -24.25 -1.16 -10.57
CA ARG A 54 -24.00 0.12 -11.25
C ARG A 54 -23.61 -0.03 -12.71
N LYS A 55 -23.28 -1.27 -13.14
CA LYS A 55 -23.00 -1.62 -14.54
C LYS A 55 -21.95 -0.71 -15.19
N GLU A 56 -20.93 -0.34 -14.42
CA GLU A 56 -19.97 0.71 -14.78
C GLU A 56 -19.07 0.39 -15.98
N PHE A 57 -19.03 -0.88 -16.40
CA PHE A 57 -18.11 -1.38 -17.43
C PHE A 57 -18.82 -1.94 -18.66
N LEU A 58 -20.14 -1.72 -18.79
CA LEU A 58 -20.89 -2.14 -19.97
C LEU A 58 -20.49 -1.33 -21.21
N GLU A 59 -20.29 -0.03 -21.03
CA GLU A 59 -19.87 0.89 -22.08
C GLU A 59 -18.49 1.49 -21.76
N PRO A 60 -17.70 1.90 -22.77
CA PRO A 60 -16.50 2.68 -22.53
C PRO A 60 -16.86 3.95 -21.73
N LYS A 61 -16.40 4.02 -20.49
CA LYS A 61 -16.68 5.16 -19.60
C LYS A 61 -15.96 6.42 -20.14
N LYS A 62 -16.62 7.58 -20.05
CA LYS A 62 -15.93 8.88 -20.09
C LYS A 62 -14.97 9.02 -18.91
N GLU A 63 -14.06 9.98 -19.02
CA GLU A 63 -12.96 10.27 -18.08
C GLU A 63 -13.36 10.12 -16.59
N VAL A 64 -12.48 9.52 -15.79
CA VAL A 64 -12.67 9.34 -14.33
C VAL A 64 -12.67 10.68 -13.59
N LEU A 65 -12.06 11.66 -14.21
CA LEU A 65 -11.91 13.01 -13.72
C LEU A 65 -13.00 13.90 -14.33
N ASP A 66 -13.22 15.05 -13.73
CA ASP A 66 -14.09 16.06 -14.34
C ASP A 66 -13.49 16.60 -15.66
N SER A 67 -14.23 17.48 -16.33
CA SER A 67 -13.80 18.09 -17.60
C SER A 67 -12.50 18.91 -17.50
N ASN A 68 -12.01 19.18 -16.30
CA ASN A 68 -10.76 19.89 -16.04
C ASN A 68 -9.61 18.92 -15.66
N GLY A 69 -9.83 17.61 -15.69
CA GLY A 69 -8.85 16.61 -15.25
C GLY A 69 -8.63 16.62 -13.74
N LEU A 70 -9.67 16.95 -12.96
CA LEU A 70 -9.62 17.04 -11.51
C LEU A 70 -10.55 16.03 -10.84
N LYS A 71 -10.14 15.52 -9.68
CA LYS A 71 -11.03 14.92 -8.69
C LYS A 71 -10.89 15.67 -7.39
N GLU A 72 -12.01 16.20 -6.92
CA GLU A 72 -12.11 16.95 -5.68
C GLU A 72 -13.14 16.34 -4.75
N GLY A 73 -12.93 16.49 -3.44
CA GLY A 73 -13.89 16.05 -2.45
C GLY A 73 -13.36 16.11 -1.03
N ILE A 74 -14.22 15.84 -0.07
CA ILE A 74 -13.86 15.76 1.34
C ILE A 74 -13.46 14.34 1.69
N LEU A 75 -12.34 14.19 2.40
CA LEU A 75 -11.99 12.95 3.09
C LEU A 75 -11.79 13.23 4.57
N TRP A 76 -12.25 12.32 5.42
CA TRP A 76 -11.96 12.34 6.84
C TRP A 76 -10.52 11.91 7.05
N LYS A 77 -9.67 12.83 7.49
CA LYS A 77 -8.23 12.60 7.62
C LYS A 77 -7.81 12.62 9.08
N ARG A 78 -7.05 11.60 9.50
CA ARG A 78 -6.42 11.56 10.84
C ARG A 78 -5.43 12.71 11.01
N GLY A 79 -5.41 13.34 12.18
CA GLY A 79 -4.40 14.29 12.58
C GLY A 79 -3.00 13.70 12.58
N ARG A 80 -1.97 14.57 12.62
CA ARG A 80 -0.57 14.11 12.65
C ARG A 80 -0.20 13.57 14.03
N ASP A 81 -0.52 14.36 15.05
CA ASP A 81 -0.12 14.12 16.44
C ASP A 81 -1.35 13.91 17.35
N ASN A 82 -2.56 14.05 16.81
CA ASN A 82 -3.80 13.75 17.50
C ASN A 82 -4.54 12.65 16.76
N GLU A 83 -5.27 11.85 17.53
CA GLU A 83 -5.98 10.68 17.02
C GLU A 83 -7.30 11.02 16.33
N LEU A 84 -7.59 12.31 16.18
CA LEU A 84 -8.85 12.80 15.67
C LEU A 84 -8.86 12.80 14.15
N TYR A 85 -9.98 12.37 13.58
CA TYR A 85 -10.26 12.54 12.17
C TYR A 85 -11.01 13.85 11.95
N GLN A 86 -10.60 14.60 10.94
CA GLN A 86 -11.24 15.87 10.58
C GLN A 86 -11.46 15.94 9.07
N PRO A 87 -12.55 16.58 8.61
CA PRO A 87 -12.81 16.71 7.18
C PRO A 87 -11.74 17.60 6.55
N ARG A 88 -11.20 17.16 5.42
CA ARG A 88 -10.20 17.88 4.64
C ARG A 88 -10.57 17.80 3.17
N ARG A 89 -10.43 18.94 2.48
CA ARG A 89 -10.60 18.99 1.03
C ARG A 89 -9.36 18.40 0.37
N PHE A 90 -9.55 17.36 -0.42
CA PHE A 90 -8.53 16.75 -1.26
C PHE A 90 -8.78 17.11 -2.71
N LEU A 91 -7.70 17.32 -3.44
CA LEU A 91 -7.72 17.60 -4.87
C LEU A 91 -6.63 16.75 -5.53
N LEU A 92 -7.02 15.91 -6.48
CA LEU A 92 -6.12 15.18 -7.35
C LEU A 92 -6.18 15.81 -8.74
N SER A 93 -5.03 16.27 -9.23
CA SER A 93 -4.93 16.91 -10.55
C SER A 93 -4.08 16.05 -11.48
N GLU A 94 -4.65 15.69 -12.63
CA GLU A 94 -3.91 15.01 -13.68
C GLU A 94 -2.92 15.95 -14.37
N LYS A 95 -3.38 17.15 -14.73
CA LYS A 95 -2.57 18.17 -15.39
C LYS A 95 -1.33 18.54 -14.57
N GLU A 96 -1.51 18.77 -13.27
CA GLU A 96 -0.42 19.13 -12.35
C GLU A 96 0.31 17.90 -11.79
N ARG A 97 -0.17 16.68 -12.08
CA ARG A 97 0.41 15.40 -11.64
C ARG A 97 0.66 15.35 -10.13
N CYS A 98 -0.30 15.83 -9.35
CA CYS A 98 -0.15 15.90 -7.90
C CYS A 98 -1.45 15.65 -7.14
N LEU A 99 -1.28 15.20 -5.90
CA LEU A 99 -2.31 15.11 -4.88
C LEU A 99 -2.10 16.25 -3.88
N LYS A 100 -3.14 17.03 -3.64
CA LYS A 100 -3.16 18.11 -2.66
C LYS A 100 -4.21 17.85 -1.60
N TYR A 101 -3.99 18.40 -0.40
CA TYR A 101 -5.08 18.61 0.55
C TYR A 101 -4.99 19.97 1.22
N PHE A 102 -6.15 20.48 1.60
CA PHE A 102 -6.35 21.78 2.21
C PHE A 102 -6.93 21.59 3.62
N VAL A 103 -6.51 22.42 4.56
CA VAL A 103 -7.00 22.33 5.96
C VAL A 103 -8.48 22.69 6.05
N LYS A 104 -8.89 23.71 5.29
CA LYS A 104 -10.25 24.21 5.18
C LYS A 104 -10.71 24.12 3.72
N GLN A 105 -12.01 24.15 3.51
CA GLN A 105 -12.60 24.02 2.17
C GLN A 105 -12.32 25.23 1.28
N ASP A 106 -12.37 26.43 1.85
CA ASP A 106 -12.15 27.74 1.22
C ASP A 106 -10.66 28.14 1.12
N ALA A 107 -9.74 27.30 1.61
CA ALA A 107 -8.32 27.62 1.58
C ALA A 107 -7.80 27.63 0.14
N LYS A 108 -7.13 28.74 -0.23
CA LYS A 108 -6.49 28.95 -1.53
C LYS A 108 -5.21 28.12 -1.69
N GLU A 109 -4.41 28.03 -0.62
CA GLU A 109 -3.13 27.35 -0.63
C GLU A 109 -3.22 25.94 -0.01
N PRO A 110 -2.63 24.91 -0.67
CA PRO A 110 -2.64 23.57 -0.15
C PRO A 110 -1.75 23.44 1.08
N LYS A 111 -2.18 22.62 2.05
CA LYS A 111 -1.34 22.27 3.20
C LYS A 111 -0.17 21.37 2.79
N ILE A 112 -0.42 20.47 1.84
CA ILE A 112 0.60 19.70 1.14
C ILE A 112 0.25 19.63 -0.33
N GLU A 113 1.29 19.55 -1.14
CA GLU A 113 1.26 19.14 -2.54
C GLU A 113 2.26 18.00 -2.70
N VAL A 114 1.83 16.89 -3.29
CA VAL A 114 2.64 15.67 -3.42
C VAL A 114 2.58 15.20 -4.86
N LYS A 115 3.74 15.04 -5.49
CA LYS A 115 3.84 14.50 -6.85
C LYS A 115 3.33 13.06 -6.89
N ILE A 116 2.54 12.77 -7.92
CA ILE A 116 1.76 11.52 -8.01
C ILE A 116 2.64 10.27 -8.19
N ASP A 117 3.83 10.41 -8.75
CA ASP A 117 4.85 9.37 -8.87
C ASP A 117 5.31 8.83 -7.51
N THR A 118 5.39 9.71 -6.49
CA THR A 118 5.79 9.35 -5.13
C THR A 118 4.65 8.80 -4.26
N VAL A 119 3.39 8.99 -4.68
CA VAL A 119 2.21 8.57 -3.91
C VAL A 119 2.01 7.06 -4.02
N ASN A 120 1.81 6.39 -2.89
CA ASN A 120 1.22 5.07 -2.83
C ASN A 120 -0.07 5.12 -2.02
N ALA A 121 -1.03 4.24 -2.33
CA ALA A 121 -2.30 4.15 -1.62
C ALA A 121 -2.67 2.68 -1.44
N MET A 122 -3.16 2.32 -0.26
CA MET A 122 -3.59 0.95 0.06
C MET A 122 -4.66 0.95 1.13
N PHE A 123 -5.61 0.02 1.04
CA PHE A 123 -6.63 -0.14 2.07
C PHE A 123 -6.04 -0.79 3.32
N GLN A 124 -6.35 -0.23 4.49
CA GLN A 124 -5.78 -0.59 5.78
C GLN A 124 -6.89 -0.64 6.84
N THR A 125 -7.98 -1.33 6.49
CA THR A 125 -9.25 -1.31 7.22
C THR A 125 -9.13 -1.83 8.65
N GLU A 126 -8.41 -2.93 8.85
CA GLU A 126 -8.15 -3.50 10.18
C GLU A 126 -7.24 -2.61 11.03
N LYS A 127 -6.12 -2.15 10.48
CA LYS A 127 -5.16 -1.26 11.15
C LYS A 127 -5.82 0.05 11.60
N MET A 128 -6.67 0.62 10.74
CA MET A 128 -7.39 1.86 11.02
C MET A 128 -8.68 1.64 11.83
N ARG A 129 -9.10 0.38 12.03
CA ARG A 129 -10.39 0.00 12.64
C ARG A 129 -11.57 0.73 11.97
N HIS A 130 -11.54 0.82 10.64
CA HIS A 130 -12.56 1.48 9.84
C HIS A 130 -12.76 0.72 8.52
N SER A 131 -14.00 0.38 8.18
CA SER A 131 -14.36 -0.42 6.99
C SER A 131 -13.86 0.18 5.67
N ASN A 132 -13.73 1.50 5.64
CA ASN A 132 -13.30 2.28 4.48
C ASN A 132 -11.92 2.95 4.68
N GLY A 133 -11.08 2.41 5.58
CA GLY A 133 -9.77 2.99 5.89
C GLY A 133 -8.77 2.85 4.74
N LEU A 134 -8.24 3.97 4.27
CA LEU A 134 -7.21 4.06 3.23
C LEU A 134 -5.95 4.73 3.80
N GLN A 135 -4.80 4.08 3.66
CA GLN A 135 -3.49 4.65 3.94
C GLN A 135 -2.87 5.17 2.65
N ILE A 136 -2.54 6.45 2.64
CA ILE A 136 -1.77 7.11 1.59
C ILE A 136 -0.36 7.35 2.13
N THR A 137 0.66 6.94 1.38
CA THR A 137 2.06 7.19 1.73
C THR A 137 2.78 7.96 0.62
N TYR A 138 3.75 8.76 1.01
CA TYR A 138 4.66 9.46 0.09
C TYR A 138 5.97 9.78 0.79
N LEU A 139 7.01 10.10 0.00
CA LEU A 139 8.31 10.50 0.54
C LEU A 139 8.34 12.01 0.81
N LYS A 140 8.63 12.38 2.07
CA LYS A 140 8.92 13.75 2.47
C LYS A 140 10.35 13.82 3.00
N HIS A 141 11.23 14.53 2.29
CA HIS A 141 12.68 14.59 2.61
C HIS A 141 13.32 13.19 2.75
N ASN A 142 12.94 12.27 1.85
CA ASN A 142 13.33 10.85 1.85
C ASN A 142 12.85 10.01 3.06
N LYS A 143 11.93 10.54 3.89
CA LYS A 143 11.24 9.77 4.94
C LYS A 143 9.80 9.48 4.51
N THR A 144 9.32 8.29 4.80
CA THR A 144 7.94 7.94 4.49
C THR A 144 6.99 8.70 5.41
N ARG A 145 6.04 9.42 4.82
CA ARG A 145 4.94 10.08 5.50
C ARG A 145 3.65 9.29 5.26
N ASN A 146 3.03 8.85 6.35
CA ASN A 146 1.69 8.26 6.35
C ASN A 146 0.59 9.35 6.48
N ILE A 147 -0.47 9.19 5.70
CA ILE A 147 -1.75 9.87 5.85
C ILE A 147 -2.82 8.78 5.88
N PHE A 148 -3.62 8.77 6.95
CA PHE A 148 -4.75 7.87 7.11
C PHE A 148 -6.04 8.64 6.83
N VAL A 149 -6.82 8.15 5.88
CA VAL A 149 -8.07 8.78 5.43
C VAL A 149 -9.19 7.75 5.30
N TYR A 150 -10.43 8.20 5.44
CA TYR A 150 -11.59 7.41 5.04
C TYR A 150 -12.67 8.29 4.42
N HIS A 151 -13.64 7.64 3.81
CA HIS A 151 -14.93 8.21 3.46
C HIS A 151 -16.05 7.34 4.06
N GLU A 152 -17.19 7.93 4.39
CA GLU A 152 -18.33 7.19 4.98
C GLU A 152 -18.92 6.19 3.97
N HIS A 153 -18.97 6.59 2.69
CA HIS A 153 -19.38 5.73 1.59
C HIS A 153 -18.22 4.96 0.98
N GLY A 154 -18.37 3.63 0.92
CA GLY A 154 -17.36 2.71 0.34
C GLY A 154 -17.08 2.97 -1.13
N LYS A 155 -18.10 3.33 -1.92
CA LYS A 155 -17.94 3.71 -3.33
C LYS A 155 -16.96 4.88 -3.48
N GLU A 156 -17.16 5.94 -2.72
CA GLU A 156 -16.34 7.15 -2.84
C GLU A 156 -14.87 6.91 -2.48
N ILE A 157 -14.57 6.13 -1.44
CA ILE A 157 -13.17 5.83 -1.10
C ILE A 157 -12.51 4.92 -2.16
N VAL A 158 -13.26 3.98 -2.75
CA VAL A 158 -12.79 3.12 -3.84
C VAL A 158 -12.59 3.92 -5.13
N ASP A 159 -13.43 4.91 -5.39
CA ASP A 159 -13.26 5.84 -6.50
C ASP A 159 -12.01 6.70 -6.31
N TRP A 160 -11.77 7.24 -5.12
CA TRP A 160 -10.50 7.93 -4.81
C TRP A 160 -9.28 7.05 -5.08
N PHE A 161 -9.31 5.81 -4.60
CA PHE A 161 -8.23 4.85 -4.83
C PHE A 161 -8.01 4.55 -6.32
N ASN A 162 -9.07 4.28 -7.09
CA ASN A 162 -8.95 4.02 -8.52
C ASN A 162 -8.57 5.28 -9.33
N THR A 163 -8.96 6.47 -8.88
CA THR A 163 -8.56 7.73 -9.53
C THR A 163 -7.08 8.03 -9.31
N ILE A 164 -6.55 7.78 -8.10
CA ILE A 164 -5.10 7.85 -7.85
C ILE A 164 -4.36 6.89 -8.80
N ARG A 165 -4.88 5.68 -8.99
CA ARG A 165 -4.33 4.70 -9.94
C ARG A 165 -4.40 5.20 -11.38
N ALA A 166 -5.51 5.82 -11.79
CA ALA A 166 -5.68 6.38 -13.13
C ALA A 166 -4.65 7.47 -13.44
N VAL A 167 -4.51 8.47 -12.56
CA VAL A 167 -3.53 9.56 -12.76
C VAL A 167 -2.10 9.03 -12.77
N LYS A 168 -1.77 8.06 -11.92
CA LYS A 168 -0.47 7.37 -11.98
C LYS A 168 -0.27 6.64 -13.29
N PHE A 169 -1.29 5.97 -13.81
CA PHE A 169 -1.21 5.22 -15.06
C PHE A 169 -0.96 6.14 -16.25
N HIS A 170 -1.70 7.25 -16.36
CA HIS A 170 -1.51 8.23 -17.42
C HIS A 170 -0.13 8.92 -17.33
N HIS A 171 0.32 9.24 -16.11
CA HIS A 171 1.68 9.75 -15.90
C HIS A 171 2.75 8.76 -16.40
N LEU A 172 2.61 7.48 -16.07
CA LEU A 172 3.55 6.45 -16.49
C LEU A 172 3.50 6.18 -17.99
N LYS A 173 2.33 6.28 -18.63
CA LYS A 173 2.20 6.17 -20.10
C LYS A 173 3.01 7.23 -20.82
N VAL A 174 3.03 8.46 -20.30
CA VAL A 174 3.84 9.55 -20.85
C VAL A 174 5.33 9.34 -20.56
N ALA A 175 5.66 8.90 -19.33
CA ALA A 175 7.07 8.69 -18.94
C ALA A 175 7.72 7.47 -19.61
N PHE A 176 6.92 6.47 -19.99
CA PHE A 176 7.39 5.20 -20.56
C PHE A 176 6.51 4.80 -21.77
N PRO A 177 6.63 5.50 -22.92
CA PRO A 177 5.73 5.29 -24.06
C PRO A 177 5.80 3.88 -24.67
N GLY A 178 6.93 3.18 -24.52
CA GLY A 178 7.10 1.80 -24.98
C GLY A 178 6.61 0.73 -23.99
N ALA A 179 6.18 1.10 -22.79
CA ALA A 179 5.74 0.14 -21.77
C ALA A 179 4.30 -0.31 -21.99
N SER A 180 4.09 -1.62 -21.88
CA SER A 180 2.77 -2.24 -21.95
C SER A 180 1.90 -1.85 -20.75
N ASP A 181 0.59 -1.92 -20.93
CA ASP A 181 -0.36 -1.68 -19.84
C ASP A 181 -0.10 -2.60 -18.64
N GLN A 182 0.28 -3.85 -18.90
CA GLN A 182 0.51 -4.84 -17.85
C GLN A 182 1.74 -4.49 -17.01
N GLU A 183 2.83 -4.05 -17.63
CA GLU A 183 4.01 -3.58 -16.92
C GLU A 183 3.69 -2.34 -16.07
N LEU A 184 2.97 -1.36 -16.64
CA LEU A 184 2.63 -0.13 -15.91
C LEU A 184 1.69 -0.38 -14.72
N LYS A 185 0.75 -1.32 -14.84
CA LYS A 185 -0.17 -1.69 -13.75
C LYS A 185 0.54 -2.07 -12.47
N THR A 186 1.70 -2.73 -12.56
CA THR A 186 2.51 -3.14 -11.40
C THR A 186 3.09 -1.97 -10.61
N ARG A 187 3.12 -0.77 -11.19
CA ARG A 187 3.73 0.44 -10.60
C ARG A 187 2.71 1.45 -10.05
N LEU A 188 1.40 1.15 -10.14
CA LEU A 188 0.34 2.08 -9.75
C LEU A 188 0.22 2.21 -8.24
N THR A 189 -0.31 1.20 -7.58
CA THR A 189 -0.43 1.12 -6.12
C THR A 189 -0.05 -0.27 -5.67
N ARG A 190 0.48 -0.38 -4.45
CA ARG A 190 0.99 -1.63 -3.91
C ARG A 190 0.67 -1.74 -2.44
N ASN A 191 0.36 -2.96 -2.00
CA ASN A 191 0.24 -3.29 -0.59
C ASN A 191 1.63 -3.50 0.00
N PHE A 192 1.75 -3.36 1.32
CA PHE A 192 2.96 -3.77 2.01
C PHE A 192 3.11 -5.29 1.94
N LEU A 193 4.36 -5.76 1.81
CA LEU A 193 4.67 -7.19 1.69
C LEU A 193 4.34 -7.92 2.99
N LYS A 194 4.63 -7.29 4.13
CA LYS A 194 4.24 -7.76 5.46
C LYS A 194 4.21 -6.60 6.44
N GLU A 195 3.30 -6.70 7.40
CA GLU A 195 3.27 -5.84 8.57
C GLU A 195 3.06 -6.67 9.83
N GLY A 196 3.38 -6.08 10.97
CA GLY A 196 3.20 -6.72 12.26
C GLY A 196 4.14 -6.17 13.32
N TYR A 197 3.93 -6.60 14.55
CA TYR A 197 4.84 -6.24 15.63
C TYR A 197 6.10 -7.12 15.62
N MET A 198 7.23 -6.51 15.92
CA MET A 198 8.47 -7.17 16.36
C MET A 198 9.07 -6.33 17.49
N GLU A 199 9.91 -6.91 18.35
CA GLU A 199 10.78 -6.11 19.20
C GLU A 199 12.12 -5.88 18.50
N LYS A 200 12.76 -4.73 18.77
CA LYS A 200 14.09 -4.41 18.25
C LYS A 200 14.97 -3.77 19.29
N THR A 201 16.28 -4.00 19.21
CA THR A 201 17.30 -3.26 19.97
C THR A 201 17.88 -2.09 19.17
N GLY A 202 18.77 -1.30 19.79
CA GLY A 202 19.48 -0.18 19.19
C GLY A 202 20.75 -0.60 18.44
N PRO A 203 21.44 0.36 17.79
CA PRO A 203 22.65 0.12 17.00
C PRO A 203 23.75 -0.60 17.77
N LYS A 204 23.91 -0.30 19.07
CA LYS A 204 24.97 -0.86 19.91
C LYS A 204 24.62 -2.25 20.42
N GLN A 205 23.39 -2.71 20.19
CA GLN A 205 22.84 -3.99 20.68
C GLN A 205 22.92 -4.13 22.20
N LYS A 206 23.07 -2.99 22.91
CA LYS A 206 23.13 -2.91 24.37
C LYS A 206 21.83 -2.34 24.93
N GLU A 207 21.09 -1.61 24.12
CA GLU A 207 19.82 -1.00 24.47
C GLU A 207 18.73 -2.07 24.67
N CYS A 208 17.79 -1.81 25.58
CA CYS A 208 16.63 -2.67 25.77
C CYS A 208 15.81 -2.80 24.49
N PHE A 209 15.25 -3.99 24.28
CA PHE A 209 14.34 -4.22 23.17
C PHE A 209 13.07 -3.39 23.35
N LYS A 210 12.54 -2.88 22.24
CA LYS A 210 11.28 -2.13 22.22
C LYS A 210 10.37 -2.70 21.15
N LYS A 211 9.13 -3.03 21.54
CA LYS A 211 8.06 -3.40 20.61
C LYS A 211 7.78 -2.24 19.65
N ARG A 212 7.75 -2.54 18.35
CA ARG A 212 7.48 -1.59 17.25
C ARG A 212 6.60 -2.25 16.21
N TRP A 213 5.74 -1.45 15.58
CA TRP A 213 5.02 -1.89 14.38
C TRP A 213 5.96 -1.78 13.18
N PHE A 214 6.12 -2.86 12.42
CA PHE A 214 6.92 -2.88 11.21
C PHE A 214 6.03 -2.93 9.97
N SER A 215 6.46 -2.23 8.93
CA SER A 215 5.85 -2.27 7.60
C SER A 215 6.94 -2.42 6.56
N LEU A 216 6.89 -3.48 5.76
CA LEU A 216 7.81 -3.70 4.65
C LEU A 216 7.17 -3.25 3.34
N ASP A 217 7.63 -2.12 2.81
CA ASP A 217 7.23 -1.61 1.50
C ASP A 217 8.35 -1.89 0.49
N HIS A 218 8.19 -2.93 -0.32
CA HIS A 218 9.21 -3.38 -1.27
C HIS A 218 10.54 -3.64 -0.55
N ARG A 219 11.57 -2.82 -0.80
CA ARG A 219 12.89 -2.87 -0.15
C ARG A 219 13.03 -1.95 1.07
N ARG A 220 11.96 -1.27 1.51
CA ARG A 220 12.01 -0.30 2.61
C ARG A 220 11.28 -0.87 3.85
N LEU A 221 12.05 -1.34 4.82
CA LEU A 221 11.53 -1.76 6.12
C LEU A 221 11.42 -0.55 7.06
N MET A 222 10.19 -0.20 7.43
CA MET A 222 9.89 0.92 8.31
C MET A 222 9.44 0.40 9.66
N TYR A 223 9.76 1.11 10.75
CA TYR A 223 9.24 0.79 12.07
C TYR A 223 8.71 2.01 12.83
N PHE A 224 7.58 1.81 13.52
CA PHE A 224 6.77 2.85 14.15
C PHE A 224 6.56 2.56 15.64
N LYS A 225 6.28 3.60 16.44
CA LYS A 225 5.86 3.39 17.84
C LYS A 225 4.42 2.89 17.85
N ASP A 226 3.57 3.55 17.08
CA ASP A 226 2.17 3.18 16.85
C ASP A 226 1.93 2.87 15.35
N PRO A 227 1.10 1.89 14.97
CA PRO A 227 0.80 1.58 13.56
C PRO A 227 0.24 2.76 12.76
N LEU A 228 -0.41 3.73 13.43
CA LEU A 228 -0.99 4.92 12.83
C LEU A 228 -0.11 6.18 12.99
N ASP A 229 1.16 6.01 13.37
CA ASP A 229 2.14 7.11 13.40
C ASP A 229 2.33 7.71 12.00
N ALA A 230 2.40 9.04 11.95
CA ALA A 230 2.59 9.75 10.69
C ALA A 230 3.98 9.54 10.07
N PHE A 231 4.99 9.23 10.87
CA PHE A 231 6.37 9.03 10.43
C PHE A 231 7.01 7.83 11.13
N ALA A 232 7.85 7.11 10.40
CA ALA A 232 8.64 6.03 10.97
C ALA A 232 9.64 6.57 12.01
N LYS A 233 9.91 5.78 13.06
CA LYS A 233 11.01 6.02 13.99
C LYS A 233 12.37 5.73 13.35
N GLY A 234 12.38 4.84 12.38
CA GLY A 234 13.52 4.63 11.49
C GLY A 234 13.14 3.72 10.34
N GLU A 235 14.01 3.68 9.36
CA GLU A 235 13.80 2.98 8.09
C GLU A 235 15.09 2.26 7.73
N VAL A 236 14.98 1.10 7.11
CA VAL A 236 16.09 0.24 6.71
C VAL A 236 15.86 -0.17 5.27
N PHE A 237 16.86 0.05 4.42
CA PHE A 237 16.84 -0.48 3.06
C PHE A 237 17.27 -1.96 3.08
N LEU A 238 16.58 -2.81 2.32
CA LEU A 238 16.88 -4.22 2.15
C LEU A 238 17.35 -4.45 0.71
N GLY A 239 18.68 -4.42 0.53
CA GLY A 239 19.31 -4.70 -0.75
C GLY A 239 19.38 -6.19 -1.07
N ASN A 240 20.20 -6.54 -2.04
CA ASN A 240 20.39 -7.91 -2.50
C ASN A 240 21.51 -8.64 -1.73
N GLY A 241 21.44 -9.98 -1.71
CA GLY A 241 22.47 -10.88 -1.15
C GLY A 241 23.91 -10.57 -1.58
N GLU A 242 24.12 -10.34 -2.86
CA GLU A 242 25.43 -10.01 -3.46
C GLU A 242 26.00 -8.69 -2.94
N GLN A 243 25.14 -7.79 -2.43
CA GLN A 243 25.51 -6.51 -1.85
C GLN A 243 25.68 -6.57 -0.33
N GLY A 244 25.77 -7.77 0.26
CA GLY A 244 26.02 -7.96 1.69
C GLY A 244 24.77 -7.89 2.57
N TYR A 245 23.57 -8.00 1.98
CA TYR A 245 22.32 -8.13 2.73
C TYR A 245 22.00 -9.60 2.98
N ASN A 246 21.58 -9.95 4.20
CA ASN A 246 21.16 -11.31 4.49
C ASN A 246 20.17 -11.34 5.67
N VAL A 247 19.39 -12.41 5.78
CA VAL A 247 18.52 -12.68 6.91
C VAL A 247 18.89 -14.01 7.55
N ILE A 248 19.03 -14.00 8.88
CA ILE A 248 19.42 -15.18 9.67
C ILE A 248 18.35 -15.42 10.75
N LYS A 249 17.88 -16.66 10.86
CA LYS A 249 16.99 -17.10 11.96
C LYS A 249 17.82 -17.30 13.23
N GLY A 250 17.34 -16.78 14.35
CA GLY A 250 17.96 -16.95 15.67
C GLY A 250 18.45 -15.64 16.29
N LEU A 251 19.19 -15.78 17.39
CA LEU A 251 19.77 -14.67 18.15
C LEU A 251 21.27 -14.90 18.32
N PRO A 252 22.08 -13.83 18.49
CA PRO A 252 23.47 -14.00 18.88
C PRO A 252 23.56 -14.66 20.26
N HIS A 253 24.49 -15.61 20.43
CA HIS A 253 24.66 -16.37 21.68
C HIS A 253 24.81 -15.49 22.94
N ALA A 254 25.39 -14.29 22.80
CA ALA A 254 25.65 -13.36 23.90
C ALA A 254 24.42 -12.54 24.37
N MET A 255 23.25 -12.69 23.73
CA MET A 255 22.05 -11.95 24.11
C MET A 255 21.16 -12.77 25.04
N GLN A 256 21.26 -12.53 26.35
CA GLN A 256 20.37 -13.11 27.36
C GLN A 256 19.59 -12.03 28.11
N GLY A 257 18.29 -12.26 28.33
CA GLY A 257 17.46 -11.51 29.29
C GLY A 257 17.06 -10.07 28.92
N ARG A 258 17.18 -9.64 27.65
CA ARG A 258 16.89 -8.24 27.23
C ARG A 258 15.70 -8.07 26.29
N PHE A 259 15.04 -9.17 25.95
CA PHE A 259 13.90 -9.25 25.04
C PHE A 259 12.81 -10.10 25.70
N THR A 260 11.55 -9.77 25.41
CA THR A 260 10.38 -10.50 25.91
C THR A 260 10.07 -11.67 24.98
N TRP A 261 10.25 -11.45 23.69
CA TRP A 261 9.92 -12.36 22.61
C TRP A 261 11.12 -13.23 22.23
N LYS A 262 10.92 -14.55 22.11
CA LYS A 262 12.02 -15.53 22.04
C LYS A 262 12.47 -15.87 20.61
N HIS A 263 11.67 -15.51 19.61
CA HIS A 263 11.89 -15.94 18.22
C HIS A 263 12.70 -14.90 17.45
N GLY A 264 14.02 -15.02 17.43
CA GLY A 264 14.93 -14.00 16.87
C GLY A 264 15.09 -13.99 15.35
N ILE A 265 15.28 -12.80 14.77
CA ILE A 265 15.68 -12.60 13.37
C ILE A 265 16.80 -11.58 13.35
N ILE A 266 17.85 -11.86 12.57
CA ILE A 266 18.96 -10.94 12.34
C ILE A 266 18.94 -10.51 10.87
N ILE A 267 18.80 -9.21 10.62
CA ILE A 267 19.01 -8.63 9.29
C ILE A 267 20.43 -8.07 9.24
N VAL A 268 21.24 -8.67 8.37
CA VAL A 268 22.58 -8.20 8.04
C VAL A 268 22.47 -7.20 6.90
N THR A 269 23.14 -6.07 7.06
CA THR A 269 23.35 -5.05 6.03
C THR A 269 24.85 -4.75 5.98
N PRO A 270 25.37 -4.09 4.92
CA PRO A 270 26.78 -3.68 4.85
C PRO A 270 27.25 -2.88 6.07
N ASP A 271 26.38 -2.02 6.61
CA ASP A 271 26.77 -1.09 7.66
C ASP A 271 26.63 -1.70 9.07
N ARG A 272 25.58 -2.50 9.30
CA ARG A 272 25.32 -3.10 10.62
C ARG A 272 24.37 -4.30 10.59
N LYS A 273 24.30 -4.99 11.72
CA LYS A 273 23.29 -6.01 12.01
C LYS A 273 22.12 -5.42 12.81
N TYR A 274 20.90 -5.66 12.34
CA TYR A 274 19.66 -5.38 13.06
C TYR A 274 19.16 -6.67 13.69
N ILE A 275 18.81 -6.60 14.98
CA ILE A 275 18.32 -7.76 15.73
C ILE A 275 16.88 -7.49 16.12
N PHE A 276 16.01 -8.41 15.71
CA PHE A 276 14.58 -8.40 15.98
C PHE A 276 14.17 -9.68 16.71
N THR A 277 13.03 -9.61 17.40
CA THR A 277 12.35 -10.77 17.97
C THR A 277 10.87 -10.74 17.62
N CYS A 278 10.27 -11.91 17.41
CA CYS A 278 8.86 -12.12 17.10
C CYS A 278 8.16 -12.86 18.24
N GLU A 279 6.86 -12.62 18.42
CA GLU A 279 6.06 -13.20 19.50
C GLU A 279 5.91 -14.71 19.33
N THR A 280 5.74 -15.17 18.09
CA THR A 280 5.56 -16.59 17.74
C THR A 280 6.58 -17.06 16.70
N GLU A 281 6.84 -18.37 16.67
CA GLU A 281 7.67 -18.99 15.63
C GLU A 281 7.04 -18.83 14.23
N LYS A 282 5.72 -18.89 14.14
CA LYS A 282 5.00 -18.69 12.88
C LYS A 282 5.30 -17.31 12.28
N GLU A 283 5.18 -16.25 13.08
CA GLU A 283 5.51 -14.90 12.63
C GLU A 283 6.99 -14.76 12.25
N GLN A 284 7.88 -15.42 13.01
CA GLN A 284 9.31 -15.43 12.71
C GLN A 284 9.60 -16.02 11.32
N GLU A 285 9.00 -17.17 11.00
CA GLU A 285 9.16 -17.80 9.69
C GLU A 285 8.54 -16.96 8.56
N GLU A 286 7.36 -16.37 8.79
CA GLU A 286 6.73 -15.49 7.81
C GLU A 286 7.58 -14.23 7.53
N TRP A 287 8.12 -13.60 8.56
CA TRP A 287 9.02 -12.44 8.40
C TRP A 287 10.30 -12.83 7.69
N LYS A 288 10.94 -13.93 8.10
CA LYS A 288 12.14 -14.45 7.45
C LYS A 288 11.89 -14.74 5.96
N ALA A 289 10.82 -15.45 5.63
CA ALA A 289 10.48 -15.80 4.25
C ALA A 289 10.33 -14.55 3.37
N VAL A 290 9.64 -13.52 3.86
CA VAL A 290 9.46 -12.26 3.12
C VAL A 290 10.78 -11.50 2.98
N PHE A 291 11.64 -11.47 4.02
CA PHE A 291 12.96 -10.85 3.92
C PHE A 291 13.87 -11.57 2.93
N SER A 292 13.92 -12.91 2.98
CA SER A 292 14.67 -13.75 2.02
C SER A 292 14.21 -13.45 0.60
N TYR A 293 12.90 -13.49 0.35
CA TYR A 293 12.33 -13.19 -0.96
C TYR A 293 12.83 -11.84 -1.50
N VAL A 294 12.79 -10.77 -0.70
CA VAL A 294 13.26 -9.43 -1.13
C VAL A 294 14.76 -9.41 -1.41
N MET A 295 15.57 -10.06 -0.59
CA MET A 295 17.04 -10.06 -0.71
C MET A 295 17.54 -10.96 -1.86
N GLU A 296 16.75 -11.94 -2.28
CA GLU A 296 17.04 -12.81 -3.43
C GLU A 296 16.74 -12.13 -4.77
N GLN A 297 15.82 -11.16 -4.81
CA GLN A 297 15.51 -10.45 -6.05
C GLN A 297 16.69 -9.54 -6.47
N PRO A 298 16.99 -9.43 -7.78
CA PRO A 298 17.93 -8.44 -8.29
C PRO A 298 17.43 -7.03 -8.03
N MET A 299 18.37 -6.08 -7.87
CA MET A 299 18.01 -4.67 -7.72
C MET A 299 17.89 -3.97 -9.06
N THR A 300 16.89 -3.11 -9.21
CA THR A 300 16.76 -2.25 -10.38
C THR A 300 17.74 -1.07 -10.32
N PRO A 301 18.09 -0.42 -11.44
CA PRO A 301 18.94 0.78 -11.42
C PRO A 301 18.41 1.89 -10.49
N GLN A 302 17.09 2.03 -10.39
CA GLN A 302 16.45 2.98 -9.48
C GLN A 302 16.63 2.61 -8.02
N GLU A 303 16.62 1.30 -7.69
CA GLU A 303 16.84 0.81 -6.33
C GLU A 303 18.28 1.02 -5.87
N TYR A 304 19.27 0.86 -6.74
CA TYR A 304 20.67 1.23 -6.42
C TYR A 304 20.79 2.72 -6.05
N ALA A 305 20.11 3.61 -6.77
CA ALA A 305 20.09 5.04 -6.43
C ALA A 305 19.37 5.30 -5.09
N ILE A 306 18.33 4.54 -4.76
CA ILE A 306 17.65 4.63 -3.46
C ILE A 306 18.59 4.14 -2.35
N GLU A 307 19.27 3.01 -2.52
CA GLU A 307 20.22 2.47 -1.55
C GLU A 307 21.31 3.49 -1.21
N ALA A 308 21.92 4.11 -2.22
CA ALA A 308 22.95 5.13 -2.03
C ALA A 308 22.44 6.29 -1.14
N ASN A 309 21.20 6.72 -1.33
CA ASN A 309 20.57 7.75 -0.51
C ASN A 309 20.34 7.32 0.96
N PHE A 310 20.21 6.02 1.24
CA PHE A 310 20.15 5.49 2.60
C PHE A 310 21.52 5.47 3.28
N ARG A 311 22.58 5.13 2.52
CA ARG A 311 23.96 5.09 3.04
C ARG A 311 24.49 6.48 3.41
N ILE A 312 24.16 7.52 2.65
CA ILE A 312 24.63 8.90 2.92
C ILE A 312 24.02 9.47 4.23
N LYS A 313 22.88 8.96 4.70
CA LYS A 313 22.14 9.50 5.85
C LYS A 313 22.47 8.81 7.19
N HIS A 314 23.34 7.81 7.18
CA HIS A 314 23.78 7.06 8.36
C HIS A 314 25.27 7.23 8.59
#